data_AF-A0A7V0V7P2-F1
#
_entry.id   AF-A0A7V0V7P2-F1
#
_cell.length_a   1.000
_cell.length_b   1.000
_cell.length_c   1.000
_cell.angle_alpha   90.00
_cell.angle_beta   90.00
_cell.angle_gamma   90.00
#
_symmetry.space_group_name_H-M   'P 1'
#
loop_
_entity.id
_entity.type
_entity.pdbx_description
1 polymer ?
#
loop_
_entity_poly.entity_id
_entity_poly.type
_entity_poly.pdbx_seq_one_letter_code
_entity_poly.pdbx_strand_id
1 'polypeptide(L)'
;MQEQVNLYKKLLPTDDPTFLLIEEGFEPLREREIESIFSIGNGYLGTRGSLEERFEGSEPATMIAGVYDKPEPKGLEDLVIVPDWVFARIYVDGVELNLEDERS
;
A
#
# COMPACT_ATOMS: atom_id res chain seq x y z
N MET A 1 -17.93 23.17 7.62
CA MET A 1 -18.53 22.33 6.57
C MET A 1 -18.10 22.76 5.17
N GLN A 2 -18.33 24.01 4.72
CA GLN A 2 -17.90 24.49 3.39
C GLN A 2 -16.37 24.47 3.17
N GLU A 3 -15.59 24.80 4.21
CA GLU A 3 -14.12 24.78 4.15
C GLU A 3 -13.54 23.37 3.99
N GLN A 4 -14.13 22.37 4.64
CA GLN A 4 -13.73 20.97 4.47
C GLN A 4 -14.00 20.48 3.05
N VAL A 5 -15.17 20.80 2.48
CA VAL A 5 -15.50 20.45 1.09
C VAL A 5 -14.51 21.08 0.10
N ASN A 6 -14.11 22.33 0.34
CA ASN A 6 -13.14 23.01 -0.50
C ASN A 6 -11.72 22.43 -0.35
N LEU A 7 -11.35 21.94 0.84
CA LEU A 7 -10.09 21.23 1.05
C LEU A 7 -10.09 19.89 0.29
N TYR A 8 -11.16 19.10 0.41
CA TYR A 8 -11.30 17.83 -0.32
C TYR A 8 -11.15 18.02 -1.83
N LYS A 9 -11.78 19.06 -2.40
CA LYS A 9 -11.64 19.37 -3.84
C LYS A 9 -10.19 19.66 -4.26
N LYS A 10 -9.36 20.21 -3.37
CA LYS A 10 -7.94 20.46 -3.68
C LYS A 10 -7.07 19.21 -3.57
N LEU A 11 -7.55 18.17 -2.89
CA LEU A 11 -6.86 16.91 -2.69
C LEU A 11 -7.31 15.84 -3.69
N LEU A 12 -8.30 16.12 -4.53
CA LEU A 12 -8.69 15.21 -5.59
C LEU A 12 -7.52 15.01 -6.55
N PRO A 13 -7.29 13.76 -7.02
CA PRO A 13 -6.37 13.51 -8.12
C PRO A 13 -6.70 14.43 -9.31
N THR A 14 -5.67 14.79 -10.07
CA THR A 14 -5.85 15.51 -11.32
C THR A 14 -6.62 14.65 -12.33
N ASP A 15 -7.45 15.26 -13.17
CA ASP A 15 -8.12 14.56 -14.27
C ASP A 15 -7.19 14.40 -15.49
N ASP A 16 -5.99 14.98 -15.46
CA ASP A 16 -5.00 14.87 -16.55
C ASP A 16 -4.35 13.47 -16.54
N PRO A 17 -4.63 12.61 -17.54
CA PRO A 17 -4.16 11.24 -17.56
C PRO A 17 -2.63 11.13 -17.67
N THR A 18 -1.93 12.20 -18.08
CA THR A 18 -0.46 12.18 -18.16
C THR A 18 0.22 12.18 -16.79
N PHE A 19 -0.54 12.49 -15.74
CA PHE A 19 -0.10 12.47 -14.35
C PHE A 19 -0.70 11.33 -13.54
N LEU A 20 -1.47 10.45 -14.17
CA LEU A 20 -2.12 9.33 -13.51
C LEU A 20 -1.47 8.02 -13.93
N LEU A 21 -1.23 7.16 -12.94
CA LEU A 21 -0.98 5.76 -13.14
C LEU A 21 -2.19 5.00 -12.63
N ILE A 22 -2.80 4.20 -13.50
CA ILE A 22 -4.06 3.49 -13.24
C ILE A 22 -3.84 2.02 -13.57
N GLU A 23 -4.17 1.14 -12.63
CA GLU A 23 -4.28 -0.31 -12.83
C GLU A 23 -5.76 -0.67 -12.73
N GLU A 24 -6.25 -1.48 -13.67
CA GLU A 24 -7.66 -1.90 -13.71
C GLU A 24 -7.76 -3.38 -13.39
N GLY A 25 -8.63 -3.71 -12.43
CA GLY A 25 -8.83 -5.08 -11.98
C GLY A 25 -7.79 -5.52 -10.95
N PHE A 26 -7.81 -6.83 -10.65
CA PHE A 26 -6.95 -7.48 -9.69
C PHE A 26 -6.47 -8.79 -10.31
N GLU A 27 -5.14 -8.99 -10.34
CA GLU A 27 -4.54 -10.21 -10.85
C GLU A 27 -3.45 -10.68 -9.88
N PRO A 28 -3.71 -11.72 -9.05
CA PRO A 28 -2.81 -12.12 -7.96
C PRO A 28 -1.34 -12.31 -8.36
N LEU A 29 -1.10 -12.76 -9.60
CA LEU A 29 0.25 -12.99 -10.11
C LEU A 29 1.04 -11.69 -10.40
N ARG A 30 0.35 -10.56 -10.57
CA ARG A 30 0.94 -9.24 -10.86
C ARG A 30 1.02 -8.35 -9.62
N GLU A 31 0.26 -8.63 -8.58
CA GLU A 31 0.13 -7.76 -7.41
C GLU A 31 1.46 -7.42 -6.74
N ARG A 32 2.41 -8.36 -6.66
CA ARG A 32 3.75 -8.07 -6.11
C ARG A 32 4.50 -6.98 -6.90
N GLU A 33 4.32 -6.94 -8.22
CA GLU A 33 4.87 -5.90 -9.08
C GLU A 33 4.12 -4.59 -8.86
N ILE A 34 2.78 -4.64 -8.86
CA ILE A 34 1.89 -3.49 -8.65
C ILE A 34 2.20 -2.81 -7.31
N GLU A 35 2.33 -3.55 -6.22
CA GLU A 35 2.75 -3.06 -4.91
C GLU A 35 4.05 -2.23 -4.96
N SER A 36 5.00 -2.66 -5.78
CA SER A 36 6.28 -1.97 -5.97
C SER A 36 6.09 -0.68 -6.76
N ILE A 37 5.33 -0.75 -7.85
CA ILE A 37 5.04 0.39 -8.74
C ILE A 37 4.26 1.49 -8.02
N PHE A 38 3.27 1.11 -7.22
CA PHE A 38 2.39 2.02 -6.48
C PHE A 38 2.91 2.38 -5.08
N SER A 39 4.18 2.08 -4.78
CA SER A 39 4.82 2.47 -3.52
C SER A 39 4.84 4.00 -3.36
N ILE A 40 4.52 4.49 -2.15
CA ILE A 40 4.57 5.91 -1.81
C ILE A 40 5.67 6.18 -0.78
N GLY A 41 6.25 7.37 -0.81
CA GLY A 41 7.24 7.78 0.18
C GLY A 41 7.58 9.26 0.12
N ASN A 42 8.18 9.77 1.20
CA ASN A 42 8.55 11.18 1.35
C ASN A 42 10.05 11.39 1.62
N GLY A 43 10.86 10.35 1.40
CA GLY A 43 12.30 10.35 1.69
C GLY A 43 12.66 10.02 3.14
N TYR A 44 11.73 10.15 4.09
CA TYR A 44 11.89 9.68 5.47
C TYR A 44 11.23 8.32 5.69
N LEU A 45 10.01 8.13 5.19
CA LEU A 45 9.25 6.89 5.25
C LEU A 45 8.79 6.51 3.84
N GLY A 46 8.75 5.22 3.55
CA GLY A 46 8.12 4.66 2.36
C GLY A 46 7.26 3.45 2.73
N THR A 47 6.13 3.28 2.05
CA THR A 47 5.30 2.08 2.14
C THR A 47 5.02 1.53 0.75
N ARG A 48 5.02 0.21 0.61
CA ARG A 48 4.55 -0.46 -0.60
C ARG A 48 3.07 -0.18 -0.82
N GLY A 49 2.66 -0.11 -2.08
CA GLY A 49 1.27 0.10 -2.49
C GLY A 49 0.44 -1.19 -2.40
N SER A 50 0.60 -1.94 -1.32
CA SER A 50 -0.18 -3.15 -1.03
C SER A 50 -1.57 -2.80 -0.57
N LEU A 51 -2.54 -3.58 -1.03
CA LEU A 51 -3.93 -3.53 -0.58
C LEU A 51 -4.01 -3.64 0.94
N GLU A 52 -4.78 -2.75 1.56
CA GLU A 52 -4.90 -2.66 3.02
C GLU A 52 -5.54 -3.90 3.64
N GLU A 53 -6.47 -4.55 2.92
CA GLU A 53 -7.12 -5.81 3.30
C GLU A 53 -6.15 -7.00 3.30
N ARG A 54 -5.05 -6.90 2.55
CA ARG A 54 -4.12 -7.98 2.19
C ARG A 54 -4.80 -9.14 1.44
N PHE A 55 -3.99 -9.93 0.76
CA PHE A 55 -4.39 -11.17 0.10
C PHE A 55 -3.23 -12.19 0.14
N GLU A 56 -3.48 -13.44 -0.22
CA GLU A 56 -2.44 -14.47 -0.27
C GLU A 56 -1.41 -14.16 -1.38
N GLY A 57 -0.18 -13.84 -0.97
CA GLY A 57 0.91 -13.49 -1.90
C GLY A 57 1.28 -12.00 -1.91
N SER A 58 0.56 -11.16 -1.17
CA SER A 58 0.95 -9.79 -0.88
C SER A 58 2.25 -9.74 -0.06
N GLU A 59 3.14 -8.79 -0.35
CA GLU A 59 4.35 -8.53 0.42
C GLU A 59 4.36 -7.07 0.94
N PRO A 60 3.47 -6.72 1.90
CA PRO A 60 3.42 -5.37 2.44
C PRO A 60 4.73 -5.04 3.15
N ALA A 61 5.24 -3.83 2.91
CA ALA A 61 6.43 -3.35 3.61
C ALA A 61 6.36 -1.84 3.82
N THR A 62 6.64 -1.40 5.04
CA THR A 62 6.95 -0.02 5.36
C THR A 62 8.40 0.06 5.84
N MET A 63 9.14 1.06 5.38
CA MET A 63 10.55 1.28 5.71
C MET A 63 10.76 2.72 6.16
N ILE A 64 11.69 2.92 7.10
CA ILE A 64 12.03 4.24 7.64
C ILE A 64 13.54 4.48 7.44
N ALA A 65 13.88 5.59 6.79
CA ALA A 65 15.25 6.01 6.59
C ALA A 65 15.97 6.18 7.94
N GLY A 66 17.11 5.51 8.10
CA GLY A 66 17.86 5.50 9.35
C GLY A 66 17.55 4.33 10.28
N VAL A 67 16.56 3.48 9.96
CA VAL A 67 16.22 2.29 10.74
C VAL A 67 16.72 1.04 10.02
N TYR A 68 17.85 0.53 10.49
CA TYR A 68 18.54 -0.63 9.93
C TYR A 68 18.74 -1.69 11.01
N ASP A 69 18.81 -2.95 10.59
CA ASP A 69 19.20 -4.06 11.47
C ASP A 69 20.16 -4.99 10.74
N LYS A 70 20.92 -5.75 11.53
CA LYS A 70 21.80 -6.80 11.07
C LYS A 70 21.38 -8.11 11.75
N PRO A 71 20.37 -8.80 11.20
CA PRO A 71 19.80 -9.98 11.84
C PRO A 71 20.82 -11.13 11.94
N GLU A 72 21.78 -11.20 11.02
CA GLU A 72 22.85 -12.21 11.05
C GLU A 72 24.22 -11.61 11.36
N PRO A 73 25.02 -12.17 12.30
CA PRO A 73 26.33 -11.61 12.68
C PRO A 73 27.31 -11.44 11.51
N LYS A 74 27.21 -12.29 10.47
CA LYS A 74 28.01 -12.20 9.24
C LYS A 74 27.24 -11.64 8.04
N GLY A 75 25.98 -11.24 8.22
CA GLY A 75 25.15 -10.66 7.17
C GLY A 75 25.51 -9.21 6.84
N LEU A 76 24.77 -8.65 5.89
CA LEU A 76 24.77 -7.22 5.60
C LEU A 76 23.78 -6.51 6.53
N GLU A 77 24.02 -5.24 6.81
CA GLU A 77 22.99 -4.36 7.38
C GLU A 77 21.95 -4.08 6.30
N ASP A 78 20.67 -4.19 6.67
CA ASP A 78 19.55 -3.94 5.76
C ASP A 78 18.48 -3.07 6.43
N LEU A 79 17.62 -2.45 5.61
CA LEU A 79 16.47 -1.70 6.07
C LEU A 79 15.49 -2.64 6.78
N VAL A 80 15.00 -2.19 7.93
CA VAL A 80 13.98 -2.93 8.67
C VAL A 80 12.62 -2.65 8.06
N ILE A 81 11.88 -3.73 7.78
CA ILE A 81 10.44 -3.64 7.55
C ILE A 81 9.76 -3.43 8.91
N VAL A 82 9.15 -2.27 9.11
CA VAL A 82 8.44 -1.94 10.36
C VAL A 82 7.03 -2.55 10.36
N PRO A 83 6.33 -2.59 11.52
CA PRO A 83 4.95 -3.07 11.55
C PRO A 83 4.06 -2.35 10.53
N ASP A 84 3.26 -3.15 9.82
CA ASP A 84 2.28 -2.65 8.85
C ASP A 84 1.19 -1.84 9.56
N TRP A 85 1.13 -0.56 9.23
CA TRP A 85 0.25 0.42 9.85
C TRP A 85 -0.99 0.72 9.01
N VAL A 86 -1.03 0.26 7.74
CA VAL A 86 -2.18 0.47 6.83
C VAL A 86 -3.15 -0.71 6.83
N PHE A 87 -2.72 -1.85 7.37
CA PHE A 87 -3.56 -3.04 7.48
C PHE A 87 -4.95 -2.76 8.06
N ALA A 88 -5.97 -3.16 7.31
CA ALA A 88 -7.37 -3.03 7.68
C ALA A 88 -8.13 -4.34 7.39
N ARG A 89 -9.22 -4.56 8.11
CA ARG A 89 -10.20 -5.61 7.76
C ARG A 89 -11.57 -4.98 7.67
N ILE A 90 -12.23 -5.23 6.55
CA ILE A 90 -13.55 -4.68 6.25
C ILE A 90 -14.55 -5.84 6.23
N TYR A 91 -15.70 -5.65 6.86
CA TYR A 91 -16.77 -6.64 6.90
C TYR A 91 -18.06 -6.04 6.36
N VAL A 92 -18.75 -6.76 5.49
CA VAL A 92 -20.08 -6.42 4.97
C VAL A 92 -21.03 -7.55 5.36
N ASP A 93 -22.07 -7.22 6.14
CA ASP A 93 -23.02 -8.20 6.68
C ASP A 93 -22.38 -9.41 7.40
N GLY A 94 -21.22 -9.18 8.03
CA GLY A 94 -20.46 -10.20 8.75
C GLY A 94 -19.53 -11.05 7.89
N VAL A 95 -19.47 -10.81 6.57
CA VAL A 95 -18.52 -11.42 5.64
C VAL A 95 -17.31 -10.51 5.47
N GLU A 96 -16.10 -11.04 5.65
CA GLU A 96 -14.86 -10.30 5.41
C GLU A 96 -14.70 -10.04 3.90
N LEU A 97 -14.42 -8.79 3.54
CA LEU A 97 -14.09 -8.43 2.16
C LEU A 97 -12.72 -9.03 1.83
N ASN A 98 -12.66 -9.81 0.76
CA ASN A 98 -11.43 -10.42 0.26
C ASN A 98 -11.48 -10.50 -1.26
N LEU A 99 -10.50 -9.87 -1.92
CA LEU A 99 -10.41 -9.78 -3.39
C LEU A 99 -10.07 -11.11 -4.09
N GLU A 100 -9.67 -12.13 -3.34
CA GLU A 100 -9.42 -13.49 -3.86
C GLU A 100 -10.71 -14.31 -3.98
N ASP A 101 -11.79 -13.93 -3.30
CA ASP A 101 -13.08 -14.60 -3.48
C ASP A 101 -13.73 -14.06 -4.76
N GLU A 102 -13.88 -14.90 -5.78
CA GLU A 102 -14.55 -14.57 -7.06
C GLU A 102 -16.02 -14.14 -6.90
N ARG A 103 -16.54 -14.14 -5.66
CA ARG A 103 -17.88 -13.69 -5.27
C ARG A 103 -17.92 -12.25 -4.73
N SER A 104 -16.78 -11.57 -4.62
CA SER A 104 -16.67 -10.18 -4.14
C SER A 104 -17.01 -9.14 -5.22
#